data_AF-A0A5A8DUW3-F1
#
_entry.id   AF-A0A5A8DUW3-F1
#
_cell.length_a   1.000
_cell.length_b   1.000
_cell.length_c   1.000
_cell.angle_alpha   90.00
_cell.angle_beta   90.00
_cell.angle_gamma   90.00
#
_symmetry.space_group_name_H-M   'P 1'
#
loop_
_entity.id
_entity.type
_entity.pdbx_description
1 polymer ?
#
loop_
_entity_poly.entity_id
_entity_poly.type
_entity_poly.pdbx_seq_one_letter_code
_entity_poly.pdbx_strand_id
1 'polypeptide(L)'
;MLGLADDTRRYDAARDALFDAGLAIQGPLSGLPGSGIRLLSNNPRKAEQLTALGVTVDAAEPHLVAPPSALAAGYMQAKADRMGHAIPQGWLRDAAASARMP
;
A
#
# COMPACT_ATOMS: atom_id res chain seq x y z
N MET A 1 -17.10 20.98 0.11
CA MET A 1 -16.31 19.81 0.55
C MET A 1 -17.26 18.81 1.17
N LEU A 2 -17.09 17.49 0.94
CA LEU A 2 -18.10 16.47 1.24
C LEU A 2 -18.21 16.06 2.73
N GLY A 3 -17.42 16.65 3.63
CA GLY A 3 -17.47 16.33 5.08
C GLY A 3 -16.94 14.93 5.46
N LEU A 4 -16.22 14.25 4.56
CA LEU A 4 -15.67 12.92 4.77
C LEU A 4 -14.21 12.99 5.26
N ALA A 5 -13.81 11.99 6.05
CA ALA A 5 -12.41 11.78 6.40
C ALA A 5 -11.58 11.37 5.18
N ASP A 6 -10.27 11.60 5.23
CA ASP A 6 -9.33 11.23 4.16
C ASP A 6 -9.31 9.71 3.89
N ASP A 7 -9.60 8.90 4.90
CA ASP A 7 -9.67 7.45 4.81
C ASP A 7 -10.64 6.87 5.85
N THR A 8 -11.64 6.12 5.40
CA THR A 8 -12.61 5.41 6.25
C THR A 8 -12.56 3.88 6.07
N ARG A 9 -11.55 3.39 5.32
CA ARG A 9 -11.40 1.97 5.05
C ARG A 9 -11.07 1.20 6.32
N ARG A 10 -11.46 -0.07 6.35
CA ARG A 10 -11.08 -1.05 7.35
C ARG A 10 -10.45 -2.26 6.66
N TYR A 11 -9.61 -2.99 7.36
CA TYR A 11 -8.88 -4.16 6.83
C TYR A 11 -9.16 -5.46 7.59
N ASP A 12 -10.22 -5.51 8.40
CA ASP A 12 -10.67 -6.69 9.13
C ASP A 12 -10.92 -7.89 8.20
N ALA A 13 -11.66 -7.70 7.11
CA ALA A 13 -11.91 -8.77 6.14
C ALA A 13 -10.61 -9.24 5.42
N ALA A 14 -9.66 -8.32 5.19
CA ALA A 14 -8.38 -8.68 4.59
C ALA A 14 -7.51 -9.49 5.56
N ARG A 15 -7.53 -9.13 6.85
CA ARG A 15 -6.90 -9.92 7.92
C ARG A 15 -7.49 -11.34 7.94
N ASP A 16 -8.81 -11.48 7.94
CA ASP A 16 -9.46 -12.80 8.01
C ASP A 16 -9.08 -13.68 6.83
N ALA A 17 -9.14 -13.13 5.61
CA ALA A 17 -8.74 -13.86 4.41
C ALA A 17 -7.28 -14.34 4.45
N LEU A 18 -6.36 -13.56 5.05
CA LEU A 18 -4.96 -13.95 5.19
C LEU A 18 -4.78 -15.10 6.18
N PHE A 19 -5.51 -15.10 7.30
CA PHE A 19 -5.49 -16.21 8.26
C PHE A 19 -6.13 -17.47 7.69
N ASP A 20 -7.29 -17.34 7.04
CA ASP A 20 -8.00 -18.47 6.43
C ASP A 20 -7.18 -19.14 5.32
N ALA A 21 -6.41 -18.35 4.57
CA ALA A 21 -5.49 -18.86 3.54
C ALA A 21 -4.18 -19.44 4.11
N GLY A 22 -3.95 -19.35 5.42
CA GLY A 22 -2.69 -19.76 6.06
C GLY A 22 -1.49 -18.89 5.69
N LEU A 23 -1.72 -17.67 5.21
CA LEU A 23 -0.68 -16.70 4.80
C LEU A 23 -0.27 -15.75 5.94
N ALA A 24 -0.98 -15.79 7.07
CA ALA A 24 -0.62 -15.12 8.30
C ALA A 24 -0.81 -16.08 9.48
N ILE A 25 0.04 -15.96 10.50
CA ILE A 25 -0.03 -16.78 11.71
C ILE A 25 0.02 -15.87 12.93
N GLN A 26 -0.82 -16.12 13.93
CA GLN A 26 -0.78 -15.41 15.23
C GLN A 26 -0.15 -16.28 16.32
N GLY A 27 0.23 -15.62 17.42
CA GLY A 27 0.71 -16.29 18.62
C GLY A 27 2.19 -16.67 18.53
N PRO A 28 2.64 -17.72 19.25
CA PRO A 28 4.07 -18.01 19.43
C PRO A 28 4.88 -18.24 18.15
N LEU A 29 4.21 -18.55 17.03
CA LEU A 29 4.84 -18.84 15.75
C LEU A 29 4.93 -17.61 14.83
N SER A 30 4.36 -16.46 15.20
CA SER A 30 4.27 -15.26 14.34
C SER A 30 5.61 -14.55 14.06
N GLY A 31 6.69 -14.98 14.71
CA GLY A 31 8.05 -14.48 14.50
C GLY A 31 8.95 -15.45 13.72
N LEU A 32 8.42 -16.59 13.28
CA LEU A 32 9.19 -17.55 12.49
C LEU A 32 9.29 -17.11 11.02
N PRO A 33 10.37 -17.46 10.31
CA PRO A 33 10.47 -17.21 8.88
C PRO A 33 9.27 -17.77 8.12
N GLY A 34 8.61 -16.95 7.30
CA GLY A 34 7.43 -17.33 6.52
C GLY A 34 6.09 -17.25 7.24
N SER A 35 6.04 -16.71 8.47
CA SER A 35 4.79 -16.46 9.21
C SER A 35 4.10 -15.13 8.85
N GLY A 36 4.74 -14.33 8.00
CA GLY A 36 4.28 -13.00 7.59
C GLY A 36 4.20 -12.82 6.08
N ILE A 37 3.73 -11.63 5.68
CA ILE A 37 3.56 -11.24 4.29
C ILE A 37 4.52 -10.13 3.89
N ARG A 38 4.92 -10.14 2.61
CA ARG A 38 5.47 -8.96 1.92
C ARG A 38 4.32 -8.26 1.19
N LEU A 39 3.92 -7.11 1.69
CA LEU A 39 2.74 -6.39 1.23
C LEU A 39 3.08 -5.48 0.04
N LEU A 40 2.53 -5.78 -1.13
CA LEU A 40 2.50 -4.82 -2.25
C LEU A 40 1.48 -3.70 -1.95
N SER A 41 1.95 -2.52 -1.56
CA SER A 41 1.09 -1.36 -1.35
C SER A 41 1.84 -0.03 -1.39
N ASN A 42 1.19 0.99 -1.94
CA ASN A 42 1.65 2.37 -1.83
C ASN A 42 1.13 3.07 -0.56
N ASN A 43 0.15 2.48 0.14
CA ASN A 43 -0.51 3.13 1.27
C ASN A 43 0.10 2.65 2.60
N PRO A 44 0.92 3.45 3.30
CA PRO A 44 1.55 3.03 4.56
C PRO A 44 0.51 2.65 5.63
N ARG A 45 -0.63 3.35 5.66
CA ARG A 45 -1.73 3.06 6.61
C ARG A 45 -2.30 1.66 6.45
N LYS A 46 -2.20 1.05 5.26
CA LYS A 46 -2.65 -0.34 5.06
C LYS A 46 -1.75 -1.31 5.83
N ALA A 47 -0.44 -1.11 5.77
CA ALA A 47 0.52 -1.92 6.52
C ALA A 47 0.32 -1.75 8.03
N GLU A 48 0.19 -0.50 8.49
CA GLU A 48 -0.07 -0.17 9.90
C GLU A 48 -1.35 -0.84 10.42
N GLN A 49 -2.45 -0.73 9.69
CA GLN A 49 -3.73 -1.32 10.11
C GLN A 49 -3.71 -2.85 10.09
N LEU A 50 -3.10 -3.48 9.09
CA LEU A 50 -2.95 -4.95 9.07
C LEU A 50 -2.07 -5.43 10.24
N THR A 51 -0.99 -4.70 10.54
CA THR A 51 -0.12 -4.99 11.70
C THR A 51 -0.88 -4.85 13.02
N ALA A 52 -1.66 -3.78 13.19
CA ALA A 52 -2.51 -3.57 14.36
C ALA A 52 -3.59 -4.66 14.52
N LEU A 53 -3.99 -5.28 13.41
CA LEU A 53 -4.92 -6.41 13.37
C LEU A 53 -4.23 -7.77 13.61
N GLY A 54 -2.92 -7.77 13.89
CA GLY A 54 -2.13 -8.95 14.23
C GLY A 54 -1.59 -9.72 13.02
N VAL A 55 -1.58 -9.13 11.83
CA VAL A 55 -0.88 -9.68 10.65
C VAL A 55 0.59 -9.26 10.71
N THR A 56 1.51 -10.23 10.65
CA THR A 56 2.94 -9.91 10.47
C THR A 56 3.19 -9.39 9.05
N VAL A 57 3.58 -8.12 8.92
CA VAL A 57 3.98 -7.49 7.66
C VAL A 57 5.49 -7.32 7.66
N ASP A 58 6.20 -8.22 6.97
CA ASP A 58 7.67 -8.26 6.96
C ASP A 58 8.26 -7.08 6.16
N ALA A 59 7.57 -6.68 5.10
CA ALA A 59 7.95 -5.55 4.26
C ALA A 59 6.71 -4.96 3.58
N ALA A 60 6.74 -3.65 3.33
CA ALA A 60 5.80 -2.96 2.46
C ALA A 60 6.53 -2.47 1.21
N GLU A 61 6.17 -3.03 0.06
CA GLU A 61 6.79 -2.79 -1.24
C GLU A 61 5.86 -1.91 -2.09
N PRO A 62 6.35 -0.81 -2.69
CA PRO A 62 5.54 0.03 -3.56
C PRO A 62 4.90 -0.76 -4.71
N HIS A 63 3.58 -0.64 -4.87
CA HIS A 63 2.83 -1.22 -5.97
C HIS A 63 2.69 -0.19 -7.11
N LEU A 64 3.62 -0.22 -8.05
CA LEU A 64 3.70 0.75 -9.14
C LEU A 64 3.30 0.13 -10.48
N VAL A 65 2.49 0.85 -11.25
CA VAL A 65 2.10 0.44 -12.60
C VAL A 65 3.11 0.99 -13.60
N ALA A 66 3.53 0.16 -14.55
CA ALA A 66 4.42 0.53 -15.65
C ALA A 66 3.70 0.30 -17.01
N PRO A 67 3.87 1.21 -17.99
CA PRO A 67 4.61 2.47 -17.88
C PRO A 67 3.88 3.52 -17.00
N PRO A 68 4.62 4.44 -16.35
CA PRO A 68 4.03 5.57 -15.63
C PRO A 68 3.16 6.42 -16.58
N SER A 69 2.03 6.93 -16.08
CA SER A 69 1.06 7.69 -16.87
C SER A 69 0.90 9.12 -16.36
N ALA A 70 0.98 10.09 -17.27
CA ALA A 70 0.70 11.49 -17.00
C ALA A 70 -0.69 11.74 -16.40
N LEU A 71 -1.70 10.96 -16.81
CA LEU A 71 -3.05 11.04 -16.25
C LEU A 71 -3.06 10.69 -14.75
N ALA A 72 -2.20 9.77 -14.33
CA ALA A 72 -2.08 9.35 -12.94
C ALA A 72 -1.16 10.25 -12.11
N ALA A 73 -0.26 11.03 -12.74
CA ALA A 73 0.79 11.78 -12.06
C ALA A 73 0.23 12.71 -10.96
N GLY A 74 -0.76 13.54 -11.28
CA GLY A 74 -1.35 14.48 -10.32
C GLY A 74 -2.05 13.78 -9.15
N TYR A 75 -2.76 12.68 -9.43
CA TYR A 75 -3.40 11.88 -8.40
C TYR A 75 -2.37 11.23 -7.46
N MET A 76 -1.31 10.65 -8.03
CA MET A 76 -0.26 9.97 -7.26
C MET A 76 0.59 10.96 -6.44
N GLN A 77 0.86 12.15 -6.98
CA GLN A 77 1.51 13.24 -6.25
C GLN A 77 0.66 13.68 -5.05
N ALA A 78 -0.64 13.92 -5.25
CA ALA A 78 -1.54 14.30 -4.15
C ALA A 78 -1.61 13.22 -3.06
N LYS A 79 -1.56 11.93 -3.45
CA LYS A 79 -1.53 10.78 -2.53
C LYS A 79 -0.22 10.74 -1.73
N ALA A 80 0.91 11.04 -2.36
CA ALA A 80 2.20 11.15 -1.70
C ALA A 80 2.23 12.33 -0.70
N ASP A 81 1.87 13.53 -1.16
CA ASP A 81 1.99 14.76 -0.36
C ASP A 81 1.03 14.81 0.83
N ARG A 82 -0.21 14.36 0.63
CA ARG A 82 -1.26 14.50 1.65
C ARG A 82 -1.38 13.29 2.56
N MET A 83 -1.03 12.10 2.06
CA MET A 83 -1.29 10.84 2.76
C MET A 83 -0.04 9.95 2.87
N GLY A 84 1.13 10.50 2.58
CA GLY A 84 2.41 9.80 2.76
C GLY A 84 2.56 8.55 1.90
N HIS A 85 1.85 8.45 0.76
CA HIS A 85 1.97 7.26 -0.07
C HIS A 85 3.40 7.07 -0.58
N ALA A 86 3.88 5.84 -0.53
CA ALA A 86 5.23 5.45 -0.95
C ALA A 86 5.33 5.41 -2.48
N ILE A 87 5.49 6.58 -3.09
CA ILE A 87 5.67 6.73 -4.54
C ILE A 87 7.10 7.21 -4.81
N PRO A 88 7.94 6.43 -5.52
CA PRO A 88 9.29 6.88 -5.85
C PRO A 88 9.28 8.14 -6.72
N GLN A 89 10.19 9.08 -6.42
CA GLN A 89 10.36 10.31 -7.19
C GLN A 89 10.71 10.05 -8.66
N GLY A 90 11.42 8.95 -8.96
CA GLY A 90 11.65 8.49 -10.33
C GLY A 90 10.35 8.25 -11.09
N TRP A 91 9.42 7.52 -10.48
CA TRP A 91 8.13 7.18 -11.07
C TRP A 91 7.30 8.43 -11.37
N LEU A 92 7.27 9.40 -10.44
CA LEU A 92 6.54 10.68 -10.62
C LEU A 92 7.13 11.51 -11.77
N ARG A 93 8.46 11.56 -11.90
CA ARG A 93 9.14 12.25 -13.01
C ARG A 93 8.79 11.60 -14.35
N ASP A 94 8.84 10.28 -14.42
CA ASP A 94 8.53 9.54 -15.65
C ASP A 94 7.06 9.69 -16.03
N ALA A 95 6.15 9.67 -15.05
CA ALA A 95 4.73 9.93 -15.28
C ALA A 95 4.49 11.32 -15.86
N ALA A 96 5.14 12.36 -15.32
CA ALA A 96 5.05 13.71 -15.85
C ALA A 96 5.67 13.83 -17.27
N ALA A 97 6.70 13.04 -17.57
CA ALA A 97 7.33 13.01 -18.89
C ALA A 97 6.49 12.27 -19.95
N SER A 98 5.67 11.30 -19.55
CA SER A 98 4.84 10.52 -20.47
C SER A 98 3.81 11.38 -21.25
N ALA A 99 3.48 12.58 -20.75
CA ALA A 99 2.62 13.54 -21.45
C ALA A 99 3.25 14.14 -22.72
N ARG A 100 4.58 14.06 -22.85
CA ARG A 100 5.37 14.69 -23.91
C ARG A 100 5.76 13.73 -25.03
N MET A 101 5.41 12.44 -24.90
CA MET A 101 5.63 11.45 -25.94
C MET A 101 4.39 11.38 -26.84
N PRO A 102 4.54 11.52 -28.17
CA PRO A 102 3.43 11.44 -29.12
C PRO A 102 2.82 10.04 -29.20
#